data_AF-A0A524IHR7-F1
#
_entry.id   AF-A0A524IHR7-F1
#
_cell.length_a   1.000
_cell.length_b   1.000
_cell.length_c   1.000
_cell.angle_alpha   90.00
_cell.angle_beta   90.00
_cell.angle_gamma   90.00
#
_symmetry.space_group_name_H-M   'P 1'
#
loop_
_entity.id
_entity.type
_entity.pdbx_description
1 polymer ?
#
loop_
_entity_poly.entity_id
_entity_poly.type
_entity_poly.pdbx_seq_one_letter_code
_entity_poly.pdbx_strand_id
1 'polypeptide(L)'
;MEGRRIKLEEVHMNTLTINSVSSRLTAADRLDHALARLGVRRNHHRVTPGLYAVGRPDAAAPVLVTANYSLSFDALRSSLSGIDAFILVLDTQGVNVWCAAGKGTFGTDEIVRRIEAVDLARAVTHRRLIVPQLGGAGVAAHEVKLRTGFTVEYGPVDTSDLPEYLRTRKADAGMRRVKFGIKARAVLAVIEA
;
A
#
# COMPACT_ATOMS: atom_id res chain seq x y z
N MET A 1 7.90 19.08 17.26
CA MET A 1 6.47 18.86 17.01
C MET A 1 6.06 19.78 15.89
N GLU A 2 5.62 19.23 14.75
CA GLU A 2 4.66 19.85 13.80
C GLU A 2 4.42 18.80 12.69
N GLY A 3 3.27 18.14 12.74
CA GLY A 3 2.87 17.12 11.76
C GLY A 3 2.35 17.80 10.49
N ARG A 4 2.84 17.37 9.32
CA ARG A 4 2.36 17.84 8.01
C ARG A 4 0.87 17.49 7.87
N ARG A 5 -0.01 18.50 7.89
CA ARG A 5 -1.38 18.41 7.40
C ARG A 5 -1.36 18.37 5.87
N ILE A 6 -1.65 17.20 5.31
CA ILE A 6 -2.13 17.08 3.94
C ILE A 6 -3.52 17.74 3.93
N LYS A 7 -3.84 18.55 2.91
CA LYS A 7 -5.14 19.23 2.80
C LYS A 7 -6.20 18.17 2.46
N LEU A 8 -6.77 17.58 3.50
CA LEU A 8 -7.88 16.63 3.44
C LEU A 8 -9.17 17.44 3.39
N GLU A 9 -9.95 17.30 2.32
CA GLU A 9 -11.35 17.70 2.36
C GLU A 9 -12.12 16.56 3.04
N GLU A 10 -12.52 16.83 4.29
CA GLU A 10 -13.20 15.88 5.15
C GLU A 10 -14.71 16.05 4.96
N VAL A 11 -15.35 15.14 4.22
CA VAL A 11 -16.80 15.13 4.06
C VAL A 11 -17.42 14.38 5.25
N HIS A 12 -18.05 15.12 6.15
CA HIS A 12 -18.70 14.60 7.37
C HIS A 12 -20.19 14.31 7.13
N MET A 13 -20.56 13.04 7.05
CA MET A 13 -21.89 12.47 7.32
C MET A 13 -21.72 11.07 7.93
N ASN A 14 -21.59 10.96 9.27
CA ASN A 14 -21.45 9.70 10.02
C ASN A 14 -20.48 8.67 9.37
N THR A 15 -19.37 9.19 8.85
CA THR A 15 -18.76 8.73 7.59
C THR A 15 -17.59 7.78 7.80
N LEU A 16 -17.50 6.77 6.92
CA LEU A 16 -16.22 6.15 6.58
C LEU A 16 -15.22 7.26 6.19
N THR A 17 -14.12 7.39 6.94
CA THR A 17 -13.04 8.33 6.59
C THR A 17 -12.22 7.73 5.45
N ILE A 18 -12.47 8.19 4.22
CA ILE A 18 -11.73 7.79 3.03
C ILE A 18 -10.96 9.01 2.51
N ASN A 19 -9.64 8.91 2.50
CA ASN A 19 -8.78 10.01 2.05
C ASN A 19 -8.57 9.91 0.54
N SER A 20 -8.96 10.93 -0.22
CA SER A 20 -8.69 10.97 -1.68
C SER A 20 -7.22 11.25 -1.96
N VAL A 21 -6.62 10.51 -2.89
CA VAL A 21 -5.23 10.73 -3.34
C VAL A 21 -5.12 10.65 -4.86
N SER A 22 -4.18 11.42 -5.40
CA SER A 22 -3.83 11.37 -6.82
C SER A 22 -2.83 10.24 -7.10
N SER A 23 -2.91 9.63 -8.28
CA SER A 23 -1.87 8.73 -8.79
C SER A 23 -0.61 9.49 -9.25
N ARG A 24 -0.68 10.81 -9.46
CA ARG A 24 0.48 11.60 -9.89
C ARG A 24 1.35 11.98 -8.70
N LEU A 25 2.66 11.75 -8.84
CA LEU A 25 3.65 12.19 -7.85
C LEU A 25 3.93 13.70 -8.01
N THR A 26 3.84 14.43 -6.92
CA THR A 26 4.16 15.85 -6.82
C THR A 26 5.66 16.07 -6.66
N ALA A 27 6.11 17.33 -6.77
CA ALA A 27 7.50 17.69 -6.47
C ALA A 27 7.85 17.43 -4.98
N ALA A 28 6.88 17.60 -4.08
CA ALA A 28 7.07 17.33 -2.66
C ALA A 28 7.30 15.83 -2.39
N ASP A 29 6.57 14.95 -3.10
CA ASP A 29 6.77 13.50 -3.01
C ASP A 29 8.16 13.11 -3.49
N ARG A 30 8.61 13.68 -4.62
CA ARG A 30 9.96 13.43 -5.15
C ARG A 30 11.06 13.93 -4.21
N LEU A 31 10.85 15.05 -3.52
CA LEU A 31 11.76 15.54 -2.50
C LEU A 31 11.79 14.60 -1.29
N ASP A 32 10.63 14.15 -0.81
CA ASP A 32 10.53 13.17 0.29
C ASP A 32 11.30 11.87 -0.06
N HIS A 33 11.16 11.40 -1.30
CA HIS A 33 11.87 10.26 -1.86
C HIS A 33 13.38 10.43 -1.89
N ALA A 34 13.87 11.63 -2.20
CA ALA A 34 15.28 11.95 -2.18
C ALA A 34 15.81 11.99 -0.74
N LEU A 35 15.10 12.68 0.16
CA LEU A 35 15.48 12.77 1.57
C LEU A 35 15.53 11.39 2.25
N ALA A 36 14.56 10.53 1.95
CA ALA A 36 14.54 9.16 2.47
C ALA A 36 15.77 8.36 2.02
N ARG A 37 16.15 8.47 0.75
CA ARG A 37 17.34 7.79 0.19
C ARG A 37 18.64 8.33 0.75
N LEU A 38 18.71 9.62 1.02
CA LEU A 38 19.86 10.28 1.67
C LEU A 38 19.90 10.06 3.19
N GLY A 39 18.94 9.32 3.76
CA GLY A 39 18.91 9.05 5.19
C GLY A 39 18.54 10.25 6.07
N VAL A 40 18.00 11.32 5.50
CA VAL A 40 17.56 12.48 6.26
C VAL A 40 16.25 12.15 6.96
N ARG A 41 16.19 12.24 8.29
CA ARG A 41 14.96 11.97 9.08
C ARG A 41 14.33 10.60 8.76
N ARG A 42 15.16 9.53 8.67
CA ARG A 42 14.77 8.15 8.27
C ARG A 42 13.42 7.65 8.80
N ASN A 43 13.04 8.02 10.02
CA ASN A 43 11.79 7.55 10.65
C ASN A 43 10.53 8.37 10.32
N HIS A 44 10.64 9.47 9.56
CA HIS A 44 9.53 10.41 9.33
C HIS A 44 8.83 10.27 7.96
N HIS A 45 9.35 9.43 7.07
CA HIS A 45 8.80 9.19 5.73
C HIS A 45 7.58 8.28 5.80
N ARG A 46 6.48 8.82 6.33
CA ARG A 46 5.27 8.06 6.66
C ARG A 46 4.01 8.68 6.08
N VAL A 47 3.08 7.82 5.73
CA VAL A 47 1.70 8.15 5.40
C VAL A 47 0.81 7.77 6.59
N THR A 48 -0.29 8.47 6.83
CA THR A 48 -1.20 8.11 7.92
C THR A 48 -1.85 6.76 7.59
N PRO A 49 -1.81 5.75 8.48
CA PRO A 49 -2.52 4.49 8.26
C PRO A 49 -4.03 4.70 8.11
N GLY A 50 -4.68 4.02 7.17
CA GLY A 50 -6.09 4.25 6.86
C GLY A 50 -6.49 3.80 5.45
N LEU A 51 -7.69 4.19 5.03
CA LEU A 51 -8.23 3.88 3.72
C LEU A 51 -8.11 5.10 2.79
N TYR A 52 -7.55 4.87 1.61
CA TYR A 52 -7.35 5.90 0.61
C TYR A 52 -8.05 5.52 -0.69
N ALA A 53 -8.61 6.51 -1.39
CA ALA A 53 -9.21 6.34 -2.70
C ALA A 53 -8.30 6.94 -3.77
N VAL A 54 -7.92 6.14 -4.76
CA VAL A 54 -7.28 6.60 -6.00
C VAL A 54 -8.35 6.70 -7.07
N GLY A 55 -8.47 7.86 -7.71
CA GLY A 55 -9.51 8.11 -8.70
C GLY A 55 -10.90 8.25 -8.06
N ARG A 56 -11.89 7.56 -8.59
CA ARG A 56 -13.29 7.55 -8.12
C ARG A 56 -13.78 6.10 -7.91
N PRO A 57 -13.20 5.36 -6.95
CA PRO A 57 -13.60 3.97 -6.71
C PRO A 57 -15.03 3.87 -6.22
N ASP A 58 -15.77 2.95 -6.83
CA ASP A 58 -17.08 2.52 -6.34
C ASP A 58 -16.93 1.32 -5.38
N ALA A 59 -18.05 0.79 -4.88
CA ALA A 59 -18.03 -0.30 -3.93
C ALA A 59 -17.57 -1.65 -4.54
N ALA A 60 -17.38 -1.76 -5.86
CA ALA A 60 -16.83 -2.93 -6.52
C ALA A 60 -15.32 -2.81 -6.81
N ALA A 61 -14.74 -1.62 -6.59
CA ALA A 61 -13.34 -1.33 -6.86
C ALA A 61 -12.38 -2.19 -6.01
N PRO A 62 -11.23 -2.60 -6.57
CA PRO A 62 -10.27 -3.43 -5.86
C PRO A 62 -9.68 -2.72 -4.64
N VAL A 63 -9.42 -3.49 -3.59
CA VAL A 63 -8.73 -3.03 -2.37
C VAL A 63 -7.30 -3.57 -2.37
N LEU A 64 -6.31 -2.69 -2.41
CA LEU A 64 -4.89 -3.02 -2.41
C LEU A 64 -4.26 -2.67 -1.06
N VAL A 65 -3.42 -3.56 -0.53
CA VAL A 65 -2.81 -3.38 0.79
C VAL A 65 -1.36 -2.92 0.64
N THR A 66 -0.95 -1.92 1.41
CA THR A 66 0.44 -1.46 1.45
C THR A 66 0.88 -1.02 2.84
N ALA A 67 2.18 -0.84 3.00
CA ALA A 67 2.82 -0.31 4.19
C ALA A 67 2.68 1.23 4.28
N ASN A 68 2.77 1.81 5.47
CA ASN A 68 2.74 3.26 5.64
C ASN A 68 4.08 3.97 5.39
N TYR A 69 5.07 3.29 4.80
CA TYR A 69 6.28 3.94 4.28
C TYR A 69 5.96 4.72 3.01
N SER A 70 6.31 6.01 2.96
CA SER A 70 5.88 6.91 1.86
C SER A 70 6.30 6.41 0.48
N LEU A 71 7.51 5.86 0.32
CA LEU A 71 7.96 5.31 -0.97
C LEU A 71 7.18 4.06 -1.37
N SER A 72 6.77 3.20 -0.43
CA SER A 72 5.93 2.03 -0.73
C SER A 72 4.52 2.44 -1.12
N PHE A 73 3.96 3.42 -0.43
CA PHE A 73 2.66 3.99 -0.76
C PHE A 73 2.66 4.67 -2.13
N ASP A 74 3.67 5.50 -2.41
CA ASP A 74 3.82 6.25 -3.65
C ASP A 74 4.08 5.35 -4.86
N ALA A 75 4.89 4.30 -4.68
CA ALA A 75 5.09 3.27 -5.71
C ALA A 75 3.76 2.60 -6.09
N LEU A 76 2.91 2.29 -5.10
CA LEU A 76 1.60 1.69 -5.37
C LEU A 76 0.66 2.66 -6.07
N ARG A 77 0.42 3.86 -5.49
CA ARG A 77 -0.57 4.79 -6.06
C ARG A 77 -0.20 5.29 -7.46
N SER A 78 1.10 5.42 -7.76
CA SER A 78 1.54 5.88 -9.08
C SER A 78 1.37 4.84 -10.18
N SER A 79 1.38 3.56 -9.83
CA SER A 79 1.03 2.47 -10.75
C SER A 79 -0.47 2.32 -11.02
N LEU A 80 -1.31 3.05 -10.30
CA LEU A 80 -2.78 3.03 -10.44
C LEU A 80 -3.31 4.18 -11.34
N SER A 81 -2.46 4.75 -12.20
CA SER A 81 -2.91 5.80 -13.12
C SER A 81 -4.00 5.26 -14.07
N GLY A 82 -5.19 5.86 -14.01
CA GLY A 82 -6.35 5.43 -14.80
C GLY A 82 -7.11 4.23 -14.21
N ILE A 83 -6.81 3.83 -12.98
CA ILE A 83 -7.47 2.73 -12.28
C ILE A 83 -8.09 3.28 -10.99
N ASP A 84 -9.40 3.10 -10.87
CA ASP A 84 -10.12 3.44 -9.64
C ASP A 84 -9.96 2.31 -8.63
N ALA A 85 -9.39 2.62 -7.46
CA ALA A 85 -9.08 1.61 -6.45
C ALA A 85 -9.01 2.18 -5.03
N PHE A 86 -9.21 1.30 -4.06
CA PHE A 86 -8.92 1.59 -2.66
C PHE A 86 -7.52 1.11 -2.27
N ILE A 87 -6.80 1.90 -1.48
CA ILE A 87 -5.53 1.53 -0.86
C ILE A 87 -5.73 1.46 0.66
N LEU A 88 -5.59 0.26 1.22
CA LEU A 88 -5.55 0.01 2.65
C LEU A 88 -4.10 0.13 3.14
N VAL A 89 -3.80 1.21 3.86
CA VAL A 89 -2.46 1.50 4.39
C VAL A 89 -2.35 0.99 5.82
N LEU A 90 -1.47 0.01 6.04
CA LEU A 90 -1.18 -0.59 7.34
C LEU A 90 -0.18 0.25 8.13
N ASP A 91 -0.26 0.22 9.47
CA ASP A 91 0.77 0.85 10.30
C ASP A 91 2.01 -0.03 10.45
N THR A 92 2.98 0.16 9.57
CA THR A 92 4.26 -0.55 9.59
C THR A 92 5.40 0.28 10.21
N GLN A 93 5.06 1.35 10.92
CA GLN A 93 6.04 2.27 11.52
C GLN A 93 7.02 2.87 10.50
N GLY A 94 6.58 3.13 9.27
CA GLY A 94 7.40 3.67 8.20
C GLY A 94 8.41 2.67 7.61
N VAL A 95 8.20 1.37 7.83
CA VAL A 95 9.01 0.31 7.23
C VAL A 95 8.32 -0.20 5.95
N ASN A 96 9.11 -0.46 4.90
CA ASN A 96 8.61 -1.01 3.64
C ASN A 96 7.93 -2.39 3.84
N VAL A 97 7.15 -2.82 2.83
CA VAL A 97 6.37 -4.08 2.87
C VAL A 97 7.20 -5.30 3.26
N TRP A 98 8.33 -5.56 2.58
CA TRP A 98 9.10 -6.81 2.78
C TRP A 98 9.71 -6.87 4.19
N CYS A 99 10.39 -5.80 4.60
CA CYS A 99 11.01 -5.74 5.93
C CYS A 99 9.95 -5.73 7.04
N ALA A 100 8.82 -5.05 6.84
CA ALA A 100 7.73 -5.05 7.80
C ALA A 100 7.05 -6.41 7.92
N ALA A 101 6.95 -7.17 6.81
CA ALA A 101 6.40 -8.51 6.82
C ALA A 101 7.29 -9.47 7.62
N GLY A 102 8.61 -9.43 7.39
CA GLY A 102 9.56 -10.22 8.18
C GLY A 102 9.60 -9.83 9.67
N LYS A 103 9.28 -8.58 10.00
CA LYS A 103 9.17 -8.08 11.39
C LYS A 103 7.79 -8.30 12.03
N GLY A 104 6.79 -8.71 11.26
CA GLY A 104 5.41 -8.90 11.71
C GLY A 104 4.54 -7.64 11.77
N THR A 105 5.07 -6.44 11.50
CA THR A 105 4.25 -5.20 11.51
C THR A 105 3.41 -5.05 10.24
N PHE A 106 3.84 -5.65 9.13
CA PHE A 106 2.97 -5.94 7.99
C PHE A 106 2.49 -7.39 8.14
N GLY A 107 1.45 -7.60 8.94
CA GLY A 107 1.01 -8.96 9.26
C GLY A 107 -0.48 -9.11 9.47
N THR A 108 -0.91 -10.35 9.72
CA THR A 108 -2.32 -10.72 9.90
C THR A 108 -3.04 -9.78 10.87
N ASP A 109 -2.48 -9.58 12.06
CA ASP A 109 -3.13 -8.78 13.10
C ASP A 109 -3.34 -7.32 12.70
N GLU A 110 -2.35 -6.70 12.07
CA GLU A 110 -2.49 -5.33 11.61
C GLU A 110 -3.48 -5.23 10.45
N ILE A 111 -3.51 -6.20 9.54
CA ILE A 111 -4.54 -6.25 8.48
C ILE A 111 -5.94 -6.32 9.11
N VAL A 112 -6.16 -7.24 10.04
CA VAL A 112 -7.46 -7.42 10.71
C VAL A 112 -7.86 -6.15 11.43
N ARG A 113 -6.97 -5.61 12.27
CA ARG A 113 -7.19 -4.35 12.97
C ARG A 113 -7.52 -3.21 11.99
N ARG A 114 -6.80 -3.12 10.87
CA ARG A 114 -6.99 -2.03 9.91
C ARG A 114 -8.33 -2.14 9.20
N ILE A 115 -8.75 -3.34 8.81
CA ILE A 115 -10.07 -3.62 8.20
C ILE A 115 -11.19 -3.14 9.11
N GLU A 116 -11.10 -3.46 10.41
CA GLU A 116 -12.08 -3.06 11.42
C GLU A 116 -12.06 -1.55 11.66
N ALA A 117 -10.86 -0.96 11.82
CA ALA A 117 -10.69 0.45 12.10
C ALA A 117 -11.22 1.38 10.99
N VAL A 118 -11.17 0.93 9.73
CA VAL A 118 -11.72 1.69 8.59
C VAL A 118 -13.11 1.22 8.16
N ASP A 119 -13.70 0.25 8.87
CA ASP A 119 -15.00 -0.36 8.55
C ASP A 119 -15.10 -0.74 7.05
N LEU A 120 -14.05 -1.40 6.54
CA LEU A 120 -13.88 -1.69 5.11
C LEU A 120 -15.08 -2.45 4.52
N ALA A 121 -15.74 -3.24 5.36
CA ALA A 121 -16.97 -3.97 5.08
C ALA A 121 -18.10 -3.11 4.49
N ARG A 122 -18.16 -1.82 4.86
CA ARG A 122 -19.15 -0.87 4.34
C ARG A 122 -18.67 -0.11 3.11
N ALA A 123 -17.36 -0.03 2.90
CA ALA A 123 -16.77 0.67 1.75
C ALA A 123 -16.89 -0.15 0.45
N VAL A 124 -16.84 -1.49 0.53
CA VAL A 124 -16.89 -2.39 -0.63
C VAL A 124 -17.94 -3.50 -0.47
N THR A 125 -18.55 -3.90 -1.59
CA THR A 125 -19.55 -4.99 -1.64
C THR A 125 -18.92 -6.38 -1.64
N HIS A 126 -17.61 -6.47 -1.90
CA HIS A 126 -16.88 -7.73 -1.95
C HIS A 126 -15.98 -7.92 -0.71
N ARG A 127 -15.47 -9.15 -0.51
CA ARG A 127 -14.57 -9.49 0.59
C ARG A 127 -13.23 -10.01 0.07
N ARG A 128 -12.47 -9.13 -0.61
CA ARG A 128 -11.20 -9.46 -1.26
C ARG A 128 -10.17 -8.36 -1.03
N LEU A 129 -8.94 -8.76 -0.73
CA LEU A 129 -7.79 -7.88 -0.54
C LEU A 129 -6.66 -8.34 -1.46
N ILE A 130 -6.01 -7.40 -2.14
CA ILE A 130 -4.82 -7.67 -2.93
C ILE A 130 -3.61 -7.28 -2.09
N VAL A 131 -2.88 -8.29 -1.62
CA VAL A 131 -1.66 -8.11 -0.82
C VAL A 131 -0.45 -8.32 -1.73
N PRO A 132 0.58 -7.46 -1.68
CA PRO A 132 1.80 -7.65 -2.46
C PRO A 132 2.46 -9.00 -2.16
N GLN A 133 3.06 -9.65 -3.16
CA GLN A 133 3.68 -10.97 -3.01
C GLN A 133 4.71 -11.02 -1.87
N LEU A 134 5.46 -9.93 -1.71
CA LEU A 134 6.50 -9.75 -0.68
C LEU A 134 5.93 -9.55 0.74
N GLY A 135 4.61 -9.35 0.88
CA GLY A 135 3.94 -9.32 2.18
C GLY A 135 3.64 -10.72 2.75
N GLY A 136 3.74 -11.77 1.93
CA GLY A 136 3.29 -13.12 2.29
C GLY A 136 3.97 -13.73 3.51
N ALA A 137 5.21 -13.32 3.83
CA ALA A 137 5.93 -13.81 5.01
C ALA A 137 5.28 -13.40 6.34
N GLY A 138 4.51 -12.30 6.36
CA GLY A 138 3.84 -11.81 7.57
C GLY A 138 2.33 -12.09 7.62
N VAL A 139 1.73 -12.54 6.51
CA VAL A 139 0.27 -12.60 6.34
C VAL A 139 -0.21 -14.05 6.23
N ALA A 140 -0.92 -14.51 7.26
CA ALA A 140 -1.67 -15.75 7.24
C ALA A 140 -3.05 -15.52 6.61
N ALA A 141 -3.15 -15.72 5.29
CA ALA A 141 -4.37 -15.46 4.51
C ALA A 141 -5.63 -16.17 5.06
N HIS A 142 -5.47 -17.39 5.58
CA HIS A 142 -6.57 -18.17 6.15
C HIS A 142 -7.09 -17.56 7.46
N GLU A 143 -6.22 -17.00 8.30
CA GLU A 143 -6.61 -16.31 9.53
C GLU A 143 -7.31 -14.99 9.24
N VAL A 144 -6.83 -14.22 8.24
CA VAL A 144 -7.53 -13.00 7.78
C VAL A 144 -8.95 -13.34 7.35
N LYS A 145 -9.11 -14.41 6.55
CA LYS A 145 -10.41 -14.89 6.10
C LYS A 145 -11.31 -15.31 7.26
N LEU A 146 -10.78 -16.07 8.21
CA LEU A 146 -11.53 -16.55 9.37
C LEU A 146 -12.03 -15.38 10.24
N ARG A 147 -11.19 -14.37 10.47
CA ARG A 147 -11.48 -13.26 11.40
C ARG A 147 -12.33 -12.15 10.79
N THR A 148 -12.21 -11.90 9.48
CA THR A 148 -12.82 -10.71 8.84
C THR A 148 -13.76 -11.05 7.68
N GLY A 149 -13.75 -12.30 7.22
CA GLY A 149 -14.42 -12.71 5.99
C GLY A 149 -13.71 -12.28 4.70
N PHE A 150 -12.64 -11.47 4.76
CA PHE A 150 -11.88 -11.06 3.57
C PHE A 150 -10.91 -12.14 3.10
N THR A 151 -10.99 -12.49 1.83
CA THR A 151 -10.03 -13.37 1.16
C THR A 151 -8.82 -12.56 0.72
N VAL A 152 -7.61 -13.02 1.06
CA VAL A 152 -6.36 -12.44 0.58
C VAL A 152 -5.96 -13.08 -0.74
N GLU A 153 -5.75 -12.25 -1.75
CA GLU A 153 -5.12 -12.60 -3.02
C GLU A 153 -3.72 -11.98 -3.07
N TYR A 154 -2.73 -12.76 -3.48
CA TYR A 154 -1.37 -12.25 -3.65
C TYR A 154 -1.19 -11.64 -5.05
N GLY A 155 -0.92 -10.34 -5.06
CA GLY A 155 -0.58 -9.56 -6.25
C GLY A 155 0.87 -9.72 -6.68
N PRO A 156 1.35 -8.91 -7.64
CA PRO A 156 2.71 -8.97 -8.14
C PRO A 156 3.74 -8.50 -7.09
N VAL A 157 5.02 -8.78 -7.36
CA VAL A 157 6.17 -8.23 -6.63
C VAL A 157 6.38 -6.76 -6.97
N ASP A 158 6.28 -6.41 -8.25
CA ASP A 158 6.46 -5.03 -8.75
C ASP A 158 5.10 -4.38 -9.03
N THR A 159 4.93 -3.12 -8.64
CA THR A 159 3.69 -2.39 -8.87
C THR A 159 3.48 -2.06 -10.35
N SER A 160 4.52 -2.08 -11.19
CA SER A 160 4.39 -1.90 -12.64
C SER A 160 3.54 -2.99 -13.30
N ASP A 161 3.52 -4.19 -12.73
CA ASP A 161 2.80 -5.35 -13.26
C ASP A 161 1.32 -5.34 -12.81
N LEU A 162 0.92 -4.38 -11.96
CA LEU A 162 -0.40 -4.33 -11.35
C LEU A 162 -1.56 -4.11 -12.33
N PRO A 163 -1.47 -3.24 -13.35
CA PRO A 163 -2.55 -3.09 -14.33
C PRO A 163 -2.91 -4.40 -15.04
N GLU A 164 -1.89 -5.15 -15.45
CA GLU A 164 -2.07 -6.45 -16.11
C GLU A 164 -2.58 -7.51 -15.13
N TYR A 165 -2.07 -7.52 -13.89
CA TYR A 165 -2.59 -8.38 -12.83
C TYR A 165 -4.07 -8.11 -12.55
N LEU A 166 -4.50 -6.84 -12.49
CA LEU A 166 -5.91 -6.50 -12.22
C LEU A 166 -6.83 -6.95 -13.36
N ARG A 167 -6.35 -6.89 -14.61
CA ARG A 167 -7.08 -7.38 -15.79
C ARG A 167 -7.25 -8.90 -15.80
N THR A 168 -6.19 -9.64 -15.46
CA THR A 168 -6.17 -11.11 -15.59
C THR A 168 -6.49 -11.84 -14.28
N ARG A 169 -6.35 -11.16 -13.15
CA ARG A 169 -6.38 -11.70 -11.77
C ARG A 169 -5.43 -12.87 -11.54
N LYS A 170 -4.36 -12.95 -12.33
CA LYS A 170 -3.38 -14.03 -12.25
C LYS A 170 -1.98 -13.42 -12.25
N ALA A 171 -1.28 -13.56 -11.13
CA ALA A 171 0.16 -13.30 -11.12
C ALA A 171 0.86 -14.43 -11.89
N ASP A 172 1.58 -14.11 -12.96
CA ASP A 172 2.40 -15.08 -13.69
C ASP A 172 3.74 -15.34 -12.97
N ALA A 173 4.56 -16.24 -13.52
CA ALA A 173 5.85 -16.58 -12.92
C ALA A 173 6.86 -15.41 -12.92
N GLY A 174 6.74 -14.48 -13.86
CA GLY A 174 7.58 -13.28 -13.94
C GLY A 174 7.19 -12.25 -12.89
N MET A 175 5.89 -12.03 -12.68
CA MET A 175 5.34 -11.13 -11.65
C MET A 175 5.67 -11.56 -10.22
N ARG A 176 5.95 -12.85 -10.02
CA ARG A 176 6.33 -13.42 -8.71
C ARG A 176 7.84 -13.35 -8.42
N ARG A 177 8.65 -12.85 -9.35
CA ARG A 177 10.12 -12.79 -9.19
C ARG A 177 10.60 -11.36 -8.97
N VAL A 178 11.53 -11.20 -8.05
CA VAL A 178 12.26 -9.93 -7.88
C VAL A 178 13.19 -9.74 -9.07
N LYS A 179 13.01 -8.65 -9.82
CA LYS A 179 13.89 -8.26 -10.93
C LYS A 179 15.03 -7.39 -10.38
N PHE A 180 16.23 -7.96 -10.24
CA PHE A 180 17.38 -7.26 -9.65
C PHE A 180 18.42 -6.84 -10.71
N GLY A 181 17.97 -6.03 -11.67
CA GLY A 181 18.81 -5.52 -12.75
C GLY A 181 19.78 -4.39 -12.32
N ILE A 182 20.61 -3.93 -13.25
CA ILE A 182 21.65 -2.91 -13.01
C ILE A 182 21.08 -1.62 -12.40
N LYS A 183 19.90 -1.17 -12.85
CA LYS A 183 19.25 0.03 -12.31
C LYS A 183 18.87 -0.13 -10.83
N ALA A 184 18.28 -1.27 -10.45
CA ALA A 184 17.92 -1.54 -9.07
C ALA A 184 19.17 -1.59 -8.18
N ARG A 185 20.25 -2.21 -8.68
CA ARG A 185 21.56 -2.25 -8.02
C ARG A 185 22.17 -0.86 -7.81
N ALA A 186 22.14 0.00 -8.84
CA ALA A 186 22.67 1.36 -8.73
C ALA A 186 21.91 2.19 -7.69
N VAL A 187 20.57 2.05 -7.61
CA VAL A 187 19.77 2.73 -6.58
C VAL A 187 20.14 2.27 -5.18
N LEU A 188 20.36 0.97 -4.96
CA LEU A 188 20.76 0.43 -3.67
C LEU A 188 22.19 0.83 -3.27
N ALA A 189 23.13 0.81 -4.22
CA ALA A 189 24.52 1.19 -3.97
C ALA A 189 24.66 2.63 -3.45
N VAL A 190 23.80 3.54 -3.92
CA VAL A 190 23.77 4.94 -3.45
C VAL A 190 23.20 5.09 -2.04
N ILE A 191 22.45 4.11 -1.53
CA ILE A 191 21.86 4.14 -0.18
C ILE A 191 22.83 3.57 0.88
N GLU A 192 23.72 2.66 0.48
CA GLU A 192 24.69 2.00 1.38
C GLU A 192 26.05 2.72 1.47
N ALA A 193 26.34 3.65 0.55
CA ALA A 193 27.56 4.47 0.52
C ALA A 193 27.42 5.76 1.34
#